data_AF-A0A444HX13-F1
#
_entry.id   AF-A0A444HX13-F1
#
_cell.length_a   1.000
_cell.length_b   1.000
_cell.length_c   1.000
_cell.angle_alpha   90.00
_cell.angle_beta   90.00
_cell.angle_gamma   90.00
#
_symmetry.space_group_name_H-M   'P 1'
#
loop_
_entity.id
_entity.type
_entity.pdbx_description
1 polymer ?
#
loop_
_entity_poly.entity_id
_entity_poly.type
_entity_poly.pdbx_seq_one_letter_code
_entity_poly.pdbx_strand_id
1 'polypeptide(L)'
;FDPLDTDMAAPWTGPRPEILADILDAPWRTNGDAVERIELLAAKFVSGEMECPTLWSQTRRVLSEIETRLKPSILACGPAEIHGLLNGLDGRFVAPGPSGAPTRGRPDVLPTGRNFYSVDSRAVPTPAAYELGCKSAELLVRRYVQDHGEWPVSFGLTAWGTSNMRTGGDDIAQALALIGVKPLWDMSSRRVTGYEIIAPAMLRRPRVDVTLRISGFFRDAFPEQIALFDKAIRAVGALEEDAGDNPIAERMRSEAARLAAAGLDEKTAARRAGYRVFGSKPGAYGAGLQALIDEKGWERRADLAEAYLVWGSYAYGAGEEGKAERGLFEERLRSVQAVIQNQDNREHDLLDSDDYYQFEGGMAAASEQLSGARPSIYHNDHSRPEKPVIRSLEEEIGRVVRGRVVNPKWISGVMRHGYKGAAEIAATVDYLFAFSATTGAVGEHHFEAVYQAFVADPGVRDFMIEKNPAAFDEMKERLLEAIDRSLWTPRSNSARFDLASTQQIEVTQ
;
A
#
# COMPACT_ATOMS: atom_id res chain seq x y z
N PHE A 1 -26.08 14.30 3.96
CA PHE A 1 -25.00 14.31 2.97
C PHE A 1 -23.70 14.27 3.73
N ASP A 2 -22.91 13.24 3.53
CA ASP A 2 -21.57 13.14 4.11
C ASP A 2 -20.55 13.39 2.98
N PRO A 3 -19.83 14.52 2.96
CA PRO A 3 -18.84 14.79 1.92
C PRO A 3 -17.63 13.85 1.98
N LEU A 4 -17.43 13.14 3.10
CA LEU A 4 -16.35 12.17 3.26
C LEU A 4 -16.78 10.78 2.76
N ASP A 5 -18.08 10.46 2.83
CA ASP A 5 -18.63 9.17 2.41
C ASP A 5 -19.80 9.25 1.44
N THR A 6 -19.54 9.75 0.24
CA THR A 6 -20.53 9.81 -0.85
C THR A 6 -20.02 9.14 -2.13
N ASP A 7 -20.94 8.63 -2.94
CA ASP A 7 -20.69 8.36 -4.36
C ASP A 7 -20.57 9.71 -5.08
N MET A 8 -19.38 10.01 -5.59
CA MET A 8 -19.07 11.27 -6.26
C MET A 8 -19.82 11.44 -7.58
N ALA A 9 -20.16 10.35 -8.27
CA ALA A 9 -20.80 10.39 -9.59
C ALA A 9 -22.33 10.54 -9.49
N ALA A 10 -22.92 10.26 -8.33
CA ALA A 10 -24.36 10.35 -8.15
C ALA A 10 -24.88 11.80 -8.30
N PRO A 11 -26.09 12.00 -8.87
CA PRO A 11 -26.67 13.34 -9.04
C PRO A 11 -26.87 14.09 -7.73
N TRP A 12 -26.49 15.38 -7.71
CA TRP A 12 -26.73 16.24 -6.56
C TRP A 12 -28.21 16.63 -6.47
N THR A 13 -28.84 16.24 -5.37
CA THR A 13 -30.24 16.57 -5.05
C THR A 13 -30.37 17.47 -3.81
N GLY A 14 -29.24 17.84 -3.20
CA GLY A 14 -29.20 18.65 -1.99
C GLY A 14 -29.33 20.17 -2.23
N PRO A 15 -29.32 20.96 -1.15
CA PRO A 15 -29.40 22.42 -1.24
C PRO A 15 -28.16 23.02 -1.91
N ARG A 16 -28.31 24.18 -2.56
CA ARG A 16 -27.22 24.96 -3.16
C ARG A 16 -27.12 26.33 -2.49
N PRO A 17 -26.58 26.43 -1.27
CA PRO A 17 -26.50 27.71 -0.57
C PRO A 17 -25.55 28.68 -1.32
N GLU A 18 -25.86 29.97 -1.31
CA GLU A 18 -25.12 31.02 -2.02
C GLU A 18 -23.62 30.98 -1.70
N ILE A 19 -23.25 30.81 -0.43
CA ILE A 19 -21.84 30.72 0.00
C ILE A 19 -21.04 29.57 -0.66
N LEU A 20 -21.71 28.52 -1.17
CA LEU A 20 -21.06 27.46 -1.96
C LEU A 20 -21.24 27.67 -3.46
N ALA A 21 -22.36 28.26 -3.89
CA ALA A 21 -22.61 28.57 -5.29
C ALA A 21 -21.59 29.59 -5.83
N ASP A 22 -21.25 30.59 -5.02
CA ASP A 22 -20.34 31.69 -5.38
C ASP A 22 -18.85 31.29 -5.39
N ILE A 23 -18.51 30.09 -4.90
CA ILE A 23 -17.13 29.60 -4.82
C ILE A 23 -16.57 29.22 -6.18
N LEU A 24 -17.42 28.70 -7.07
CA LEU A 24 -17.01 28.16 -8.35
C LEU A 24 -18.11 28.34 -9.39
N ASP A 25 -17.81 29.12 -10.44
CA ASP A 25 -18.66 29.32 -11.61
C ASP A 25 -18.52 28.14 -12.59
N ALA A 26 -18.99 26.97 -12.15
CA ALA A 26 -19.07 25.74 -12.92
C ALA A 26 -20.41 25.04 -12.67
N PRO A 27 -20.85 24.12 -13.54
CA PRO A 27 -22.07 23.35 -13.28
C PRO A 27 -22.03 22.61 -11.92
N TRP A 28 -23.16 22.56 -11.21
CA TRP A 28 -23.32 21.80 -9.95
C TRP A 28 -24.35 20.67 -10.15
N ARG A 29 -23.86 19.56 -10.70
CA ARG A 29 -24.65 18.41 -11.19
C ARG A 29 -24.52 17.17 -10.29
N THR A 30 -23.37 16.95 -9.69
CA THR A 30 -23.02 15.71 -8.97
C THR A 30 -22.67 15.98 -7.51
N ASN A 31 -22.67 14.92 -6.70
CA ASN A 31 -22.12 14.98 -5.35
C ASN A 31 -20.64 15.41 -5.35
N GLY A 32 -19.86 15.02 -6.36
CA GLY A 32 -18.49 15.48 -6.55
C GLY A 32 -18.37 17.00 -6.67
N ASP A 33 -19.26 17.63 -7.46
CA ASP A 33 -19.30 19.10 -7.61
C ASP A 33 -19.65 19.81 -6.29
N ALA A 34 -20.40 19.14 -5.40
CA ALA A 34 -20.70 19.64 -4.06
C ALA A 34 -19.49 19.53 -3.13
N VAL A 35 -18.78 18.41 -3.16
CA VAL A 35 -17.56 18.20 -2.38
C VAL A 35 -16.47 19.18 -2.81
N GLU A 36 -16.24 19.39 -4.11
CA GLU A 36 -15.25 20.34 -4.62
C GLU A 36 -15.49 21.76 -4.08
N ARG A 37 -16.75 22.22 -4.08
CA ARG A 37 -17.12 23.53 -3.52
C ARG A 37 -16.86 23.62 -2.02
N ILE A 38 -17.14 22.56 -1.27
CA ILE A 38 -16.86 22.50 0.18
C ILE A 38 -15.35 22.55 0.42
N GLU A 39 -14.55 21.80 -0.35
CA GLU A 39 -13.09 21.80 -0.25
C GLU A 39 -12.49 23.17 -0.59
N LEU A 40 -12.97 23.82 -1.66
CA LEU A 40 -12.55 25.16 -2.05
C LEU A 40 -12.94 26.22 -1.00
N LEU A 41 -14.15 26.15 -0.45
CA LEU A 41 -14.58 27.03 0.65
C LEU A 41 -13.69 26.84 1.89
N ALA A 42 -13.41 25.58 2.25
CA ALA A 42 -12.52 25.26 3.37
C ALA A 42 -11.11 25.81 3.13
N ALA A 43 -10.58 25.69 1.91
CA ALA A 43 -9.28 26.25 1.53
C ALA A 43 -9.25 27.79 1.68
N LYS A 44 -10.31 28.49 1.26
CA LYS A 44 -10.43 29.96 1.43
C LYS A 44 -10.50 30.39 2.90
N PHE A 45 -11.15 29.60 3.75
CA PHE A 45 -11.13 29.87 5.20
C PHE A 45 -9.75 29.62 5.81
N VAL A 46 -9.06 28.55 5.42
CA VAL A 46 -7.73 28.21 5.93
C VAL A 46 -6.67 29.22 5.46
N SER A 47 -6.78 29.73 4.23
CA SER A 47 -5.86 30.74 3.71
C SER A 47 -6.11 32.15 4.27
N GLY A 48 -7.26 32.37 4.90
CA GLY A 48 -7.71 33.69 5.35
C GLY A 48 -8.23 34.59 4.22
N GLU A 49 -8.44 34.05 3.01
CA GLU A 49 -9.06 34.78 1.89
C GLU A 49 -10.52 35.12 2.18
N MET A 50 -11.18 34.30 3.02
CA MET A 50 -12.58 34.49 3.40
C MET A 50 -12.76 34.28 4.91
N GLU A 51 -13.61 35.11 5.53
CA GLU A 51 -13.95 34.93 6.94
C GLU A 51 -15.03 33.85 7.12
N CYS A 52 -14.81 32.95 8.09
CA CYS A 52 -15.78 31.93 8.43
C CYS A 52 -16.98 32.55 9.21
N PRO A 53 -18.23 32.32 8.77
CA PRO A 53 -19.43 32.87 9.42
C PRO A 53 -19.45 32.61 10.93
N THR A 54 -19.88 33.60 11.70
CA THR A 54 -19.85 33.57 13.18
C THR A 54 -20.66 32.42 13.79
N LEU A 55 -21.75 32.03 13.13
CA LEU A 55 -22.63 30.94 13.59
C LEU A 55 -22.05 29.54 13.32
N TRP A 56 -20.99 29.40 12.53
CA TRP A 56 -20.40 28.10 12.18
C TRP A 56 -19.40 27.63 13.26
N SER A 57 -19.91 27.42 14.47
CA SER A 57 -19.09 27.16 15.67
C SER A 57 -18.14 25.96 15.53
N GLN A 58 -18.57 24.88 14.87
CA GLN A 58 -17.73 23.70 14.64
C GLN A 58 -16.58 24.00 13.67
N THR A 59 -16.85 24.67 12.55
CA THR A 59 -15.82 25.10 11.59
C THR A 59 -14.83 26.05 12.24
N ARG A 60 -15.31 27.04 13.01
CA ARG A 60 -14.44 27.99 13.74
C ARG A 60 -13.55 27.29 14.76
N ARG A 61 -14.03 26.23 15.41
CA ARG A 61 -13.21 25.41 16.32
C ARG A 61 -12.06 24.72 15.57
N VAL A 62 -12.33 24.16 14.39
CA VAL A 62 -11.29 23.55 13.55
C VAL A 62 -10.29 24.60 13.04
N LEU A 63 -10.77 25.77 12.58
CA LEU A 63 -9.90 26.86 12.14
C LEU A 63 -9.03 27.40 13.28
N SER A 64 -9.58 27.52 14.50
CA SER A 64 -8.81 27.89 15.69
C SER A 64 -7.71 26.89 15.99
N GLU A 65 -7.98 25.59 15.87
CA GLU A 65 -6.98 24.53 16.06
C GLU A 65 -5.86 24.60 15.01
N ILE A 66 -6.23 24.89 13.75
CA ILE A 66 -5.27 25.09 12.66
C ILE A 66 -4.34 26.25 12.97
N GLU A 67 -4.90 27.42 13.32
CA GLU A 67 -4.11 28.63 13.56
C GLU A 67 -3.28 28.58 14.85
N THR A 68 -3.83 28.00 15.93
CA THR A 68 -3.17 28.03 17.25
C THR A 68 -2.21 26.88 17.49
N ARG A 69 -2.37 25.74 16.80
CA ARG A 69 -1.53 24.55 17.01
C ARG A 69 -0.87 24.02 15.73
N LEU A 70 -1.66 23.71 14.69
CA LEU A 70 -1.12 22.98 13.54
C LEU A 70 -0.14 23.83 12.71
N LYS A 71 -0.54 25.04 12.33
CA LYS A 71 0.26 25.96 11.52
C LYS A 71 1.56 26.35 12.22
N PRO A 72 1.58 26.76 13.51
CA PRO A 72 2.83 26.97 14.24
C PRO A 72 3.76 25.75 14.23
N SER A 73 3.22 24.54 14.45
CA SER A 73 4.02 23.31 14.44
C SER A 73 4.64 23.03 13.07
N ILE A 74 3.93 23.28 11.96
CA ILE A 74 4.46 23.12 10.60
C ILE A 74 5.55 24.16 10.32
N LEU A 75 5.30 25.43 10.66
CA LEU A 75 6.28 26.51 10.43
C LEU A 75 7.56 26.32 11.26
N ALA A 76 7.48 25.65 12.40
CA ALA A 76 8.64 25.33 13.24
C ALA A 76 9.53 24.22 12.67
N CYS A 77 9.04 23.39 11.73
CA CYS A 77 9.75 22.23 11.20
C CYS A 77 11.13 22.55 10.64
N GLY A 78 11.24 23.48 9.67
CA GLY A 78 12.50 23.78 9.00
C GLY A 78 13.62 24.22 9.96
N PRO A 79 13.37 25.23 10.84
CA PRO A 79 14.34 25.58 11.88
C PRO A 79 14.64 24.43 12.85
N ALA A 80 13.64 23.64 13.24
CA ALA A 80 13.82 22.52 14.16
C ALA A 80 14.69 21.39 13.56
N GLU A 81 14.53 21.09 12.28
CA GLU A 81 15.34 20.11 11.55
C GLU A 81 16.82 20.47 11.56
N ILE A 82 17.15 21.72 11.23
CA ILE A 82 18.53 22.23 11.24
C ILE A 82 19.09 22.19 12.66
N HIS A 83 18.34 22.66 13.66
CA HIS A 83 18.79 22.61 15.06
C HIS A 83 19.00 21.17 15.56
N GLY A 84 18.10 20.25 15.22
CA GLY A 84 18.22 18.83 15.59
C GLY A 84 19.50 18.22 15.02
N LEU A 85 19.80 18.49 13.74
CA LEU A 85 21.04 18.07 13.08
C LEU A 85 22.27 18.65 13.78
N LEU A 86 22.30 19.96 14.03
CA LEU A 86 23.45 20.62 14.67
C LEU A 86 23.69 20.12 16.11
N ASN A 87 22.62 19.89 16.88
CA ASN A 87 22.74 19.30 18.21
C ASN A 87 23.31 17.88 18.15
N GLY A 88 22.86 17.06 17.19
CA GLY A 88 23.38 15.71 17.00
C GLY A 88 24.88 15.71 16.65
N LEU A 89 25.30 16.61 15.76
CA LEU A 89 26.72 16.78 15.38
C LEU A 89 27.58 17.28 16.55
N ASP A 90 27.02 18.08 17.46
CA ASP A 90 27.69 18.54 18.69
C ASP A 90 27.59 17.53 19.84
N GLY A 91 27.18 16.28 19.57
CA GLY A 91 27.06 15.23 20.59
C GLY A 91 26.00 15.51 21.67
N ARG A 92 25.07 16.42 21.41
CA ARG A 92 24.00 16.79 22.34
C ARG A 92 22.78 15.91 22.17
N PHE A 93 21.95 15.90 23.22
CA PHE A 93 20.68 15.20 23.21
C PHE A 93 19.73 15.81 22.16
N VAL A 94 19.27 14.98 21.22
CA VAL A 94 18.19 15.32 20.28
C VAL A 94 16.88 14.78 20.84
N ALA A 95 15.92 15.67 21.10
CA ALA A 95 14.67 15.31 21.75
C ALA A 95 13.89 14.25 20.95
N PRO A 96 13.36 13.21 21.62
CA PRO A 96 12.56 12.20 20.94
C PRO A 96 11.15 12.68 20.64
N GLY A 97 10.50 12.04 19.66
CA GLY A 97 9.11 12.32 19.30
C GLY A 97 8.44 11.13 18.62
N PRO A 98 7.10 11.05 18.58
CA PRO A 98 6.43 9.98 17.87
C PRO A 98 6.62 10.11 16.35
N SER A 99 6.62 8.99 15.63
CA SER A 99 6.51 8.94 14.17
C SER A 99 5.08 8.59 13.72
N GLY A 100 4.80 8.84 12.44
CA GLY A 100 3.48 8.63 11.85
C GLY A 100 3.25 9.49 10.59
N ALA A 101 2.09 9.33 9.98
CA ALA A 101 1.63 10.19 8.88
C ALA A 101 0.79 11.34 9.46
N PRO A 102 1.23 12.61 9.37
CA PRO A 102 0.43 13.76 9.81
C PRO A 102 -0.94 13.79 9.14
N THR A 103 -1.00 13.39 7.87
CA THR A 103 -2.23 13.34 7.05
C THR A 103 -3.24 12.31 7.54
N ARG A 104 -2.81 11.33 8.34
CA ARG A 104 -3.65 10.30 8.97
C ARG A 104 -4.04 10.65 10.41
N GLY A 105 -4.31 11.93 10.66
CA GLY A 105 -4.80 12.40 11.97
C GLY A 105 -3.77 12.34 13.10
N ARG A 106 -2.46 12.39 12.77
CA ARG A 106 -1.35 12.34 13.75
C ARG A 106 -0.56 13.66 13.81
N PRO A 107 -1.17 14.79 14.18
CA PRO A 107 -0.45 16.06 14.28
C PRO A 107 0.56 16.10 15.44
N ASP A 108 0.56 15.11 16.33
CA ASP A 108 1.52 14.92 17.41
C ASP A 108 2.95 14.59 16.92
N VAL A 109 3.08 14.16 15.66
CA VAL A 109 4.38 13.92 15.01
C VAL A 109 5.08 15.22 14.59
N LEU A 110 4.38 16.36 14.65
CA LEU A 110 4.94 17.68 14.41
C LEU A 110 5.33 18.37 15.73
N PRO A 111 6.35 19.24 15.73
CA PRO A 111 7.26 19.53 14.62
C PRO A 111 8.23 18.37 14.33
N THR A 112 8.84 18.40 13.15
CA THR A 112 9.97 17.54 12.76
C THR A 112 11.27 17.97 13.47
N GLY A 113 12.42 17.40 13.09
CA GLY A 113 13.71 17.68 13.76
C GLY A 113 13.90 16.96 15.09
N ARG A 114 13.13 15.89 15.32
CA ARG A 114 13.18 15.03 16.52
C ARG A 114 13.75 13.67 16.20
N ASN A 115 14.38 13.03 17.19
CA ASN A 115 14.82 11.64 17.09
C ASN A 115 13.62 10.71 17.29
N PHE A 116 12.92 10.39 16.21
CA PHE A 116 11.61 9.76 16.33
C PHE A 116 11.69 8.33 16.90
N TYR A 117 10.65 7.93 17.62
CA TYR A 117 10.39 6.55 18.02
C TYR A 117 9.09 6.06 17.34
N SER A 118 8.90 4.75 17.29
CA SER A 118 7.72 4.12 16.71
C SER A 118 6.63 3.87 17.76
N VAL A 119 6.37 2.61 18.11
CA VAL A 119 5.28 2.18 18.99
C VAL A 119 5.76 1.05 19.91
N ASP A 120 5.08 0.84 21.04
CA ASP A 120 5.23 -0.40 21.80
C ASP A 120 4.67 -1.55 20.96
N SER A 121 5.53 -2.39 20.40
CA SER A 121 5.12 -3.50 19.54
C SER A 121 4.15 -4.45 20.23
N ARG A 122 4.17 -4.55 21.57
CA ARG A 122 3.22 -5.40 22.32
C ARG A 122 1.80 -4.85 22.35
N ALA A 123 1.59 -3.59 21.99
CA ALA A 123 0.27 -2.95 21.92
C ALA A 123 -0.34 -2.98 20.51
N VAL A 124 0.28 -3.71 19.57
CA VAL A 124 -0.16 -3.86 18.18
C VAL A 124 -0.81 -5.23 17.97
N PRO A 125 -1.95 -5.35 17.26
CA PRO A 125 -2.77 -4.25 16.78
C PRO A 125 -3.47 -3.51 17.93
N THR A 126 -3.67 -2.21 17.78
CA THR A 126 -4.48 -1.40 18.71
C THR A 126 -5.98 -1.72 18.53
N PRO A 127 -6.85 -1.41 19.51
CA PRO A 127 -8.30 -1.58 19.34
C PRO A 127 -8.86 -0.84 18.12
N ALA A 128 -8.39 0.39 17.87
CA ALA A 128 -8.82 1.18 16.70
C ALA A 128 -8.35 0.56 15.37
N ALA A 129 -7.10 0.06 15.32
CA ALA A 129 -6.60 -0.68 14.17
C ALA A 129 -7.39 -1.97 13.94
N TYR A 130 -7.83 -2.64 15.01
CA TYR A 130 -8.70 -3.82 14.89
C TYR A 130 -10.07 -3.50 14.30
N GLU A 131 -10.72 -2.43 14.75
CA GLU A 131 -12.00 -1.98 14.17
C GLU A 131 -11.86 -1.64 12.68
N LEU A 132 -10.78 -0.96 12.30
CA LEU A 132 -10.46 -0.67 10.91
C LEU A 132 -10.18 -1.94 10.11
N GLY A 133 -9.38 -2.86 10.66
CA GLY A 133 -9.09 -4.16 10.06
C GLY A 133 -10.35 -4.99 9.83
N CYS A 134 -11.30 -4.99 10.77
CA CYS A 134 -12.62 -5.61 10.58
C CYS A 134 -13.40 -4.95 9.44
N LYS A 135 -13.48 -3.62 9.42
CA LYS A 135 -14.18 -2.89 8.35
C LYS A 135 -13.56 -3.19 6.98
N SER A 136 -12.22 -3.18 6.88
CA SER A 136 -11.49 -3.51 5.66
C SER A 136 -11.70 -4.96 5.23
N ALA A 137 -11.66 -5.93 6.16
CA ALA A 137 -11.90 -7.34 5.86
C ALA A 137 -13.31 -7.56 5.29
N GLU A 138 -14.34 -6.96 5.89
CA GLU A 138 -15.71 -7.09 5.41
C GLU A 138 -15.94 -6.42 4.05
N LEU A 139 -15.33 -5.25 3.81
CA LEU A 139 -15.38 -4.61 2.49
C LEU A 139 -14.66 -5.44 1.44
N LEU A 140 -13.51 -6.03 1.78
CA LEU A 140 -12.72 -6.85 0.87
C LEU A 140 -13.47 -8.13 0.50
N VAL A 141 -14.01 -8.85 1.48
CA VAL A 141 -14.81 -10.06 1.21
C VAL A 141 -16.04 -9.71 0.37
N ARG A 142 -16.73 -8.59 0.68
CA ARG A 142 -17.88 -8.15 -0.12
C ARG A 142 -17.48 -7.83 -1.56
N ARG A 143 -16.37 -7.10 -1.76
CA ARG A 143 -15.85 -6.78 -3.09
C ARG A 143 -15.53 -8.06 -3.87
N TYR A 144 -14.85 -9.01 -3.24
CA TYR A 144 -14.55 -10.30 -3.85
C TYR A 144 -15.82 -11.05 -4.29
N VAL A 145 -16.84 -11.13 -3.42
CA VAL A 145 -18.11 -11.79 -3.74
C VAL A 145 -18.85 -11.06 -4.87
N GLN A 146 -18.76 -9.73 -4.95
CA GLN A 146 -19.34 -8.96 -6.07
C GLN A 146 -18.65 -9.26 -7.40
N ASP A 147 -17.32 -9.41 -7.38
CA ASP A 147 -16.52 -9.66 -8.57
C ASP A 147 -16.61 -11.12 -9.05
N HIS A 148 -16.78 -12.08 -8.13
CA HIS A 148 -16.66 -13.52 -8.43
C HIS A 148 -17.92 -14.35 -8.19
N GLY A 149 -18.89 -13.85 -7.41
CA GLY A 149 -20.13 -14.56 -7.09
C GLY A 149 -20.01 -15.67 -6.04
N GLU A 150 -18.82 -15.90 -5.49
CA GLU A 150 -18.55 -16.92 -4.46
C GLU A 150 -17.73 -16.35 -3.30
N TRP A 151 -17.76 -17.02 -2.15
CA TRP A 151 -16.97 -16.63 -0.98
C TRP A 151 -15.48 -16.91 -1.21
N PRO A 152 -14.59 -16.00 -0.79
CA PRO A 152 -13.16 -16.26 -0.84
C PRO A 152 -12.76 -17.35 0.17
N VAL A 153 -11.87 -18.22 -0.27
CA VAL A 153 -11.29 -19.33 0.49
C VAL A 153 -9.89 -18.98 0.98
N SER A 154 -9.08 -18.29 0.17
CA SER A 154 -7.67 -18.03 0.48
C SER A 154 -7.15 -16.72 -0.12
N PHE A 155 -6.55 -15.87 0.73
CA PHE A 155 -5.88 -14.64 0.34
C PHE A 155 -4.38 -14.65 0.69
N GLY A 156 -3.58 -14.02 -0.17
CA GLY A 156 -2.20 -13.64 0.13
C GLY A 156 -2.17 -12.18 0.55
N LEU A 157 -1.67 -11.88 1.75
CA LEU A 157 -1.64 -10.52 2.30
C LEU A 157 -0.23 -10.14 2.67
N THR A 158 0.20 -8.94 2.28
CA THR A 158 1.51 -8.40 2.64
C THR A 158 1.42 -7.62 3.95
N ALA A 159 2.44 -7.72 4.80
CA ALA A 159 2.51 -6.98 6.05
C ALA A 159 3.88 -6.31 6.20
N TRP A 160 3.88 -4.98 6.29
CA TRP A 160 5.10 -4.19 6.41
C TRP A 160 5.26 -3.61 7.82
N GLY A 161 6.51 -3.57 8.29
CA GLY A 161 6.77 -2.98 9.60
C GLY A 161 6.39 -1.49 9.66
N THR A 162 6.69 -0.74 8.59
CA THR A 162 6.41 0.70 8.54
C THR A 162 4.91 1.04 8.55
N SER A 163 4.08 0.29 7.79
CA SER A 163 2.62 0.46 7.79
C SER A 163 2.05 0.15 9.17
N ASN A 164 2.48 -0.94 9.82
CA ASN A 164 1.99 -1.31 11.16
C ASN A 164 2.40 -0.30 12.24
N MET A 165 3.58 0.31 12.13
CA MET A 165 4.01 1.40 13.03
C MET A 165 3.14 2.66 12.87
N ARG A 166 2.80 3.04 11.63
CA ARG A 166 1.99 4.25 11.35
C ARG A 166 0.53 4.07 11.74
N THR A 167 -0.01 2.88 11.54
CA THR A 167 -1.43 2.58 11.73
C THR A 167 -1.78 2.06 13.12
N GLY A 168 -0.80 1.53 13.84
CA GLY A 168 -1.04 0.75 15.04
C GLY A 168 -1.52 -0.67 14.74
N GLY A 169 -1.34 -1.18 13.53
CA GLY A 169 -1.49 -2.61 13.20
C GLY A 169 -2.59 -2.98 12.20
N ASP A 170 -2.90 -2.14 11.21
CA ASP A 170 -4.02 -2.41 10.30
C ASP A 170 -3.88 -3.72 9.52
N ASP A 171 -2.67 -4.03 9.00
CA ASP A 171 -2.44 -5.25 8.20
C ASP A 171 -2.69 -6.52 9.03
N ILE A 172 -2.10 -6.59 10.23
CA ILE A 172 -2.26 -7.75 11.11
C ILE A 172 -3.69 -7.84 11.65
N ALA A 173 -4.33 -6.71 11.91
CA ALA A 173 -5.73 -6.65 12.29
C ALA A 173 -6.65 -7.18 11.20
N GLN A 174 -6.44 -6.79 9.94
CA GLN A 174 -7.21 -7.28 8.80
C GLN A 174 -7.02 -8.78 8.63
N ALA A 175 -5.80 -9.29 8.75
CA ALA A 175 -5.52 -10.73 8.69
C ALA A 175 -6.24 -11.50 9.80
N LEU A 176 -6.24 -11.01 11.04
CA LEU A 176 -6.97 -11.62 12.17
C LEU A 176 -8.49 -11.58 11.93
N ALA A 177 -9.03 -10.48 11.42
CA ALA A 177 -10.45 -10.35 11.11
C ALA A 177 -10.90 -11.31 9.99
N LEU A 178 -10.07 -11.53 8.97
CA LEU A 178 -10.34 -12.46 7.87
C LEU A 178 -10.50 -13.91 8.36
N ILE A 179 -9.62 -14.37 9.27
CA ILE A 179 -9.68 -15.70 9.88
C ILE A 179 -10.75 -15.82 10.99
N GLY A 180 -11.42 -14.72 11.34
CA GLY A 180 -12.45 -14.68 12.38
C GLY A 180 -11.89 -14.72 13.80
N VAL A 181 -10.85 -13.94 14.07
CA VAL A 181 -10.20 -13.81 15.38
C VAL A 181 -10.17 -12.36 15.83
N LYS A 182 -10.36 -12.14 17.13
CA LYS A 182 -10.26 -10.83 17.79
C LYS A 182 -9.14 -10.83 18.83
N PRO A 183 -8.17 -9.90 18.77
CA PRO A 183 -7.19 -9.73 19.84
C PRO A 183 -7.86 -9.36 21.17
N LEU A 184 -7.21 -9.72 22.27
CA LEU A 184 -7.56 -9.29 23.61
C LEU A 184 -6.50 -8.32 24.13
N TRP A 185 -6.94 -7.26 24.81
CA TRP A 185 -6.07 -6.23 25.36
C TRP A 185 -6.18 -6.14 26.87
N ASP A 186 -5.05 -5.93 27.52
CA ASP A 186 -5.02 -5.48 28.91
C ASP A 186 -5.46 -4.01 28.99
N MET A 187 -6.46 -3.71 29.82
CA MET A 187 -7.06 -2.38 29.89
C MET A 187 -6.09 -1.29 30.41
N SER A 188 -5.07 -1.68 31.17
CA SER A 188 -4.12 -0.73 31.78
C SER A 188 -2.95 -0.40 30.84
N SER A 189 -2.32 -1.42 30.29
CA SER A 189 -1.11 -1.34 29.48
C SER A 189 -1.41 -1.26 27.98
N ARG A 190 -2.66 -1.55 27.56
CA ARG A 190 -3.10 -1.70 26.17
C ARG A 190 -2.32 -2.78 25.39
N ARG A 191 -1.54 -3.61 26.08
CA ARG A 191 -0.83 -4.71 25.44
C ARG A 191 -1.79 -5.79 25.03
N VAL A 192 -1.52 -6.40 23.89
CA VAL A 192 -2.21 -7.61 23.45
C VAL A 192 -1.81 -8.76 24.36
N THR A 193 -2.79 -9.39 24.99
CA THR A 193 -2.59 -10.50 25.95
C THR A 193 -3.00 -11.85 25.38
N GLY A 194 -3.73 -11.87 24.27
CA GLY A 194 -4.22 -13.08 23.65
C GLY A 194 -5.20 -12.77 22.54
N TYR A 195 -6.09 -13.73 22.27
CA TYR A 195 -7.13 -13.61 21.27
C TYR A 195 -8.35 -14.44 21.66
N GLU A 196 -9.50 -14.07 21.13
CA GLU A 196 -10.74 -14.86 21.12
C GLU A 196 -11.11 -15.22 19.69
N ILE A 197 -11.63 -16.44 19.50
CA ILE A 197 -12.11 -16.91 18.20
C ILE A 197 -13.59 -16.52 18.08
N ILE A 198 -13.94 -15.82 17.00
CA ILE A 198 -15.32 -15.44 16.70
C ILE A 198 -16.06 -16.67 16.17
N ALA A 199 -17.23 -16.95 16.72
CA ALA A 199 -18.07 -18.06 16.27
C ALA A 199 -18.62 -17.80 14.85
N PRO A 200 -18.78 -18.83 13.99
CA PRO A 200 -19.27 -18.67 12.61
C PRO A 200 -20.58 -17.88 12.50
N ALA A 201 -21.53 -18.12 13.43
CA ALA A 201 -22.80 -17.40 13.48
C ALA A 201 -22.65 -15.88 13.68
N MET A 202 -21.59 -15.42 14.36
CA MET A 202 -21.28 -14.00 14.51
C MET A 202 -20.49 -13.45 13.32
N LEU A 203 -19.61 -14.29 12.73
CA LEU A 203 -18.80 -13.92 11.57
C LEU A 203 -19.65 -13.70 10.32
N ARG A 204 -20.76 -14.45 10.16
CA ARG A 204 -21.74 -14.32 9.06
C ARG A 204 -21.16 -14.52 7.65
N ARG A 205 -20.01 -15.19 7.57
CA ARG A 205 -19.34 -15.66 6.35
C ARG A 205 -18.35 -16.78 6.74
N PRO A 206 -17.87 -17.56 5.77
CA PRO A 206 -16.74 -18.47 6.01
C PRO A 206 -15.49 -17.72 6.49
N ARG A 207 -14.63 -18.44 7.22
CA ARG A 207 -13.27 -17.99 7.52
C ARG A 207 -12.46 -17.99 6.24
N VAL A 208 -11.62 -16.97 6.06
CA VAL A 208 -10.72 -16.88 4.89
C VAL A 208 -9.32 -17.29 5.31
N ASP A 209 -8.71 -18.28 4.66
CA ASP A 209 -7.32 -18.63 4.91
C ASP A 209 -6.39 -17.49 4.45
N VAL A 210 -5.42 -17.12 5.27
CA VAL A 210 -4.55 -15.97 4.99
C VAL A 210 -3.10 -16.42 5.05
N THR A 211 -2.41 -16.26 3.93
CA THR A 211 -0.95 -16.40 3.86
C THR A 211 -0.32 -15.02 3.93
N LEU A 212 0.42 -14.75 5.00
CA LEU A 212 1.16 -13.51 5.20
C LEU A 212 2.52 -13.55 4.53
N ARG A 213 2.78 -12.53 3.70
CA ARG A 213 4.13 -12.14 3.28
C ARG A 213 4.60 -10.98 4.14
N ILE A 214 5.44 -11.26 5.13
CA ILE A 214 6.02 -10.22 6.00
C ILE A 214 7.29 -9.64 5.38
N SER A 215 7.53 -8.33 5.53
CA SER A 215 8.82 -7.74 5.19
C SER A 215 9.90 -8.13 6.22
N GLY A 216 11.18 -8.06 5.83
CA GLY A 216 12.28 -8.31 6.77
C GLY A 216 12.24 -7.38 7.99
N PHE A 217 11.83 -6.11 7.80
CA PHE A 217 11.67 -5.18 8.91
C PHE A 217 10.46 -5.54 9.81
N PHE A 218 9.38 -6.09 9.26
CA PHE A 218 8.26 -6.59 10.08
C PHE A 218 8.72 -7.75 10.98
N ARG A 219 9.51 -8.69 10.45
CA ARG A 219 10.14 -9.77 11.25
C ARG A 219 10.90 -9.22 12.45
N ASP A 220 11.71 -8.20 12.24
CA ASP A 220 12.60 -7.68 13.28
C ASP A 220 11.84 -6.84 14.32
N ALA A 221 10.84 -6.07 13.90
CA ALA A 221 10.11 -5.15 14.78
C ALA A 221 8.90 -5.79 15.49
N PHE A 222 8.28 -6.82 14.90
CA PHE A 222 7.00 -7.37 15.34
C PHE A 222 6.98 -8.91 15.52
N PRO A 223 7.95 -9.52 16.23
CA PRO A 223 7.97 -10.97 16.47
C PRO A 223 6.74 -11.47 17.26
N GLU A 224 6.21 -10.65 18.18
CA GLU A 224 5.01 -11.00 18.95
C GLU A 224 3.76 -11.06 18.06
N GLN A 225 3.66 -10.24 17.03
CA GLN A 225 2.52 -10.26 16.08
C GLN A 225 2.59 -11.49 15.18
N ILE A 226 3.79 -11.89 14.77
CA ILE A 226 4.03 -13.15 14.05
C ILE A 226 3.56 -14.32 14.92
N ALA A 227 3.98 -14.36 16.19
CA ALA A 227 3.59 -15.40 17.12
C ALA A 227 2.07 -15.38 17.41
N LEU A 228 1.47 -14.19 17.54
CA LEU A 228 0.02 -14.02 17.75
C LEU A 228 -0.77 -14.61 16.58
N PHE A 229 -0.43 -14.23 15.35
CA PHE A 229 -1.13 -14.71 14.16
C PHE A 229 -0.94 -16.21 13.93
N ASP A 230 0.28 -16.73 14.09
CA ASP A 230 0.57 -18.17 13.96
C ASP A 230 -0.21 -18.99 15.01
N LYS A 231 -0.28 -18.53 16.27
CA LYS A 231 -1.11 -19.19 17.30
C LYS A 231 -2.60 -19.15 16.97
N ALA A 232 -3.09 -17.98 16.54
CA ALA A 232 -4.49 -17.77 16.20
C ALA A 232 -4.94 -18.65 15.04
N ILE A 233 -4.19 -18.67 13.93
CA ILE A 233 -4.56 -19.44 12.73
C ILE A 233 -4.47 -20.95 12.96
N ARG A 234 -3.53 -21.42 13.78
CA ARG A 234 -3.47 -22.84 14.21
C ARG A 234 -4.64 -23.22 15.09
N ALA A 235 -5.05 -22.35 16.02
CA ALA A 235 -6.20 -22.59 16.87
C ALA A 235 -7.50 -22.64 16.05
N VAL A 236 -7.65 -21.75 15.06
CA VAL A 236 -8.75 -21.78 14.09
C VAL A 236 -8.72 -23.05 13.24
N GLY A 237 -7.54 -23.48 12.77
CA GLY A 237 -7.39 -24.70 11.99
C GLY A 237 -7.61 -26.00 12.77
N ALA A 238 -7.61 -25.94 14.10
CA ALA A 238 -7.89 -27.08 14.97
C ALA A 238 -9.38 -27.23 15.32
N LEU A 239 -10.25 -26.31 14.89
CA LEU A 239 -11.68 -26.36 15.18
C LEU A 239 -12.38 -27.48 14.38
N GLU A 240 -13.36 -28.10 15.01
CA GLU A 240 -14.32 -29.01 14.38
C GLU A 240 -15.48 -28.18 13.78
N GLU A 241 -15.18 -27.53 12.65
CA GLU A 241 -16.15 -26.76 11.85
C GLU A 241 -16.25 -27.38 10.44
N ASP A 242 -17.41 -27.23 9.79
CA ASP A 242 -17.65 -27.71 8.43
C ASP A 242 -16.67 -27.06 7.43
N ALA A 243 -16.25 -27.81 6.41
CA ALA A 243 -15.26 -27.34 5.45
C ALA A 243 -15.70 -26.07 4.69
N GLY A 244 -17.01 -25.88 4.50
CA GLY A 244 -17.57 -24.68 3.87
C GLY A 244 -17.49 -23.43 4.77
N ASP A 245 -17.51 -23.60 6.09
CA ASP A 245 -17.40 -22.50 7.06
C ASP A 245 -15.95 -22.24 7.48
N ASN A 246 -15.12 -23.29 7.51
CA ASN A 246 -13.72 -23.22 7.91
C ASN A 246 -12.81 -23.99 6.93
N PRO A 247 -12.47 -23.36 5.78
CA PRO A 247 -11.52 -23.93 4.84
C PRO A 247 -10.09 -24.05 5.40
N ILE A 248 -9.75 -23.28 6.45
CA ILE A 248 -8.44 -23.33 7.12
C ILE A 248 -8.27 -24.69 7.79
N ALA A 249 -9.27 -25.12 8.56
CA ALA A 249 -9.23 -26.40 9.26
C ALA A 249 -9.18 -27.58 8.31
N GLU A 250 -9.99 -27.56 7.24
CA GLU A 250 -9.97 -28.60 6.22
C GLU A 250 -8.61 -28.71 5.52
N ARG A 251 -8.03 -27.57 5.16
CA ARG A 251 -6.71 -27.53 4.53
C ARG A 251 -5.62 -28.03 5.46
N MET A 252 -5.60 -27.59 6.72
CA MET A 252 -4.57 -28.04 7.67
C MET A 252 -4.66 -29.54 7.92
N ARG A 253 -5.87 -30.11 8.05
CA ARG A 253 -6.07 -31.55 8.22
C ARG A 253 -5.62 -32.35 6.99
N SER A 254 -6.08 -31.97 5.80
CA SER A 254 -5.74 -32.67 4.56
C SER A 254 -4.24 -32.62 4.26
N GLU A 255 -3.59 -31.50 4.49
CA GLU A 255 -2.14 -31.36 4.31
C GLU A 255 -1.33 -32.12 5.35
N ALA A 256 -1.75 -32.10 6.62
CA ALA A 256 -1.10 -32.89 7.66
C ALA A 256 -1.19 -34.39 7.35
N ALA A 257 -2.35 -34.87 6.91
CA ALA A 257 -2.54 -36.26 6.49
C ALA A 257 -1.65 -36.63 5.29
N ARG A 258 -1.54 -35.75 4.29
CA ARG A 258 -0.66 -35.94 3.13
C ARG A 258 0.81 -35.99 3.54
N LEU A 259 1.25 -35.09 4.41
CA LEU A 259 2.63 -35.05 4.92
C LEU A 259 2.96 -36.29 5.76
N ALA A 260 2.01 -36.75 6.59
CA ALA A 260 2.16 -37.99 7.35
C ALA A 260 2.26 -39.21 6.43
N ALA A 261 1.42 -39.30 5.39
CA ALA A 261 1.50 -40.34 4.37
C ALA A 261 2.82 -40.30 3.58
N ALA A 262 3.45 -39.13 3.46
CA ALA A 262 4.79 -38.97 2.87
C ALA A 262 5.95 -39.31 3.85
N GLY A 263 5.65 -39.82 5.05
CA GLY A 263 6.62 -40.33 6.01
C GLY A 263 7.08 -39.35 7.09
N LEU A 264 6.44 -38.18 7.21
CA LEU A 264 6.67 -37.29 8.36
C LEU A 264 5.92 -37.80 9.58
N ASP A 265 6.48 -37.59 10.78
CA ASP A 265 5.73 -37.82 12.01
C ASP A 265 4.56 -36.83 12.13
N GLU A 266 3.48 -37.25 12.80
CA GLU A 266 2.24 -36.48 12.91
C GLU A 266 2.45 -35.06 13.45
N LYS A 267 3.37 -34.90 14.43
CA LYS A 267 3.64 -33.60 15.05
C LYS A 267 4.34 -32.66 14.08
N THR A 268 5.33 -33.14 13.35
CA THR A 268 6.01 -32.35 12.31
C THR A 268 5.09 -32.06 11.13
N ALA A 269 4.27 -33.04 10.71
CA ALA A 269 3.28 -32.87 9.65
C ALA A 269 2.26 -31.79 9.99
N ALA A 270 1.66 -31.84 11.18
CA ALA A 270 0.72 -30.82 11.68
C ALA A 270 1.39 -29.44 11.82
N ARG A 271 2.63 -29.40 12.33
CA ARG A 271 3.39 -28.14 12.44
C ARG A 271 3.57 -27.49 11.07
N ARG A 272 4.00 -28.27 10.06
CA ARG A 272 4.24 -27.80 8.69
C ARG A 272 2.96 -27.38 7.97
N ALA A 273 1.88 -28.16 8.09
CA ALA A 273 0.57 -27.81 7.51
C ALA A 273 0.01 -26.47 8.04
N GLY A 274 0.39 -26.09 9.27
CA GLY A 274 -0.02 -24.85 9.90
C GLY A 274 0.75 -23.59 9.48
N TYR A 275 1.83 -23.68 8.69
CA TYR A 275 2.60 -22.49 8.32
C TYR A 275 1.79 -21.55 7.40
N ARG A 276 1.72 -20.28 7.80
CA ARG A 276 1.02 -19.21 7.08
C ARG A 276 1.76 -17.89 7.07
N VAL A 277 2.90 -17.77 7.75
CA VAL A 277 3.71 -16.54 7.76
C VAL A 277 5.04 -16.82 7.06
N PHE A 278 5.32 -16.07 6.01
CA PHE A 278 6.52 -16.21 5.19
C PHE A 278 7.25 -14.87 5.04
N GLY A 279 8.55 -14.86 5.30
CA GLY A 279 9.39 -13.65 5.35
C GLY A 279 10.67 -13.80 4.54
N SER A 280 11.49 -12.76 4.49
CA SER A 280 12.83 -12.88 3.91
C SER A 280 13.71 -13.80 4.76
N LYS A 281 14.79 -14.35 4.20
CA LYS A 281 15.79 -15.11 4.98
C LYS A 281 16.22 -14.31 6.23
N PRO A 282 16.45 -14.95 7.39
CA PRO A 282 17.00 -14.25 8.55
C PRO A 282 18.25 -13.43 8.20
N GLY A 283 18.27 -12.16 8.61
CA GLY A 283 19.34 -11.20 8.27
C GLY A 283 19.27 -10.59 6.87
N ALA A 284 18.34 -11.02 6.01
CA ALA A 284 18.09 -10.43 4.69
C ALA A 284 16.79 -9.60 4.67
N TYR A 285 16.69 -8.70 3.69
CA TYR A 285 15.60 -7.75 3.47
C TYR A 285 15.24 -7.67 1.99
N GLY A 286 14.07 -7.11 1.66
CA GLY A 286 13.57 -7.01 0.28
C GLY A 286 12.89 -8.28 -0.24
N ALA A 287 12.42 -8.20 -1.49
CA ALA A 287 11.74 -9.30 -2.20
C ALA A 287 12.55 -9.88 -3.37
N GLY A 288 13.71 -9.31 -3.69
CA GLY A 288 14.63 -9.83 -4.71
C GLY A 288 14.31 -9.41 -6.15
N LEU A 289 13.35 -8.51 -6.36
CA LEU A 289 12.91 -8.11 -7.70
C LEU A 289 13.63 -6.86 -8.22
N GLN A 290 14.04 -5.95 -7.33
CA GLN A 290 14.63 -4.66 -7.69
C GLN A 290 15.82 -4.80 -8.65
N ALA A 291 16.84 -5.54 -8.26
CA ALA A 291 18.03 -5.74 -9.10
C ALA A 291 17.69 -6.36 -10.47
N LEU A 292 16.69 -7.25 -10.54
CA LEU A 292 16.27 -7.83 -11.82
C LEU A 292 15.64 -6.78 -12.73
N ILE A 293 14.75 -5.93 -12.19
CA ILE A 293 14.10 -4.86 -12.95
C ILE A 293 15.12 -3.79 -13.40
N ASP A 294 16.02 -3.38 -12.50
CA ASP A 294 16.98 -2.31 -12.75
C ASP A 294 18.07 -2.75 -13.74
N GLU A 295 18.61 -3.96 -13.58
CA GLU A 295 19.71 -4.48 -14.41
C GLU A 295 19.19 -5.23 -15.66
N LYS A 296 17.88 -5.23 -15.91
CA LYS A 296 17.22 -5.95 -17.02
C LYS A 296 17.51 -7.47 -17.01
N GLY A 297 17.83 -8.03 -15.84
CA GLY A 297 18.29 -9.41 -15.63
C GLY A 297 17.21 -10.49 -15.69
N TRP A 298 16.12 -10.26 -16.43
CA TRP A 298 14.98 -11.17 -16.58
C TRP A 298 14.51 -11.22 -18.02
N GLU A 299 14.01 -12.37 -18.47
CA GLU A 299 13.46 -12.56 -19.81
C GLU A 299 11.94 -12.75 -19.76
N ARG A 300 11.46 -13.48 -18.76
CA ARG A 300 10.04 -13.84 -18.60
C ARG A 300 9.57 -13.48 -17.21
N ARG A 301 8.26 -13.25 -17.06
CA ARG A 301 7.63 -13.05 -15.73
C ARG A 301 7.93 -14.20 -14.75
N ALA A 302 8.13 -15.41 -15.27
CA ALA A 302 8.55 -16.58 -14.48
C ALA A 302 9.88 -16.38 -13.74
N ASP A 303 10.81 -15.59 -14.28
CA ASP A 303 12.10 -15.31 -13.64
C ASP A 303 11.91 -14.37 -12.42
N LEU A 304 10.98 -13.42 -12.52
CA LEU A 304 10.57 -12.55 -11.40
C LEU A 304 9.84 -13.34 -10.30
N ALA A 305 8.96 -14.27 -10.70
CA ALA A 305 8.30 -15.20 -9.80
C ALA A 305 9.31 -16.09 -9.05
N GLU A 306 10.31 -16.62 -9.76
CA GLU A 306 11.38 -17.41 -9.17
C GLU A 306 12.16 -16.63 -8.12
N ALA A 307 12.55 -15.39 -8.43
CA ALA A 307 13.25 -14.52 -7.48
C ALA A 307 12.41 -14.26 -6.22
N TYR A 308 11.12 -13.96 -6.39
CA TYR A 308 10.20 -13.77 -5.27
C TYR A 308 10.14 -15.01 -4.35
N LEU A 309 10.06 -16.21 -4.93
CA LEU A 309 10.07 -17.46 -4.18
C LEU A 309 11.40 -17.67 -3.45
N VAL A 310 12.54 -17.49 -4.11
CA VAL A 310 13.87 -17.65 -3.49
C VAL A 310 14.04 -16.74 -2.29
N TRP A 311 13.63 -15.48 -2.41
CA TRP A 311 13.80 -14.50 -1.34
C TRP A 311 12.73 -14.60 -0.26
N GLY A 312 11.54 -15.14 -0.58
CA GLY A 312 10.38 -15.12 0.31
C GLY A 312 9.99 -16.42 1.00
N SER A 313 10.61 -17.55 0.64
CA SER A 313 10.20 -18.90 1.08
C SER A 313 10.64 -19.31 2.50
N TYR A 314 10.72 -18.39 3.45
CA TYR A 314 11.17 -18.68 4.82
C TYR A 314 10.01 -18.57 5.79
N ALA A 315 9.63 -19.68 6.41
CA ALA A 315 8.51 -19.74 7.35
C ALA A 315 8.88 -19.11 8.70
N TYR A 316 7.94 -18.35 9.25
CA TYR A 316 8.01 -17.75 10.58
C TYR A 316 6.78 -18.16 11.40
N GLY A 317 6.89 -18.16 12.72
CA GLY A 317 5.81 -18.53 13.62
C GLY A 317 6.27 -18.74 15.05
N ALA A 318 5.38 -19.23 15.91
CA ALA A 318 5.74 -19.52 17.29
C ALA A 318 6.80 -20.65 17.36
N GLY A 319 8.04 -20.29 17.70
CA GLY A 319 9.17 -21.23 17.73
C GLY A 319 9.74 -21.58 16.34
N GLU A 320 9.48 -20.74 15.33
CA GLU A 320 10.08 -20.83 13.99
C GLU A 320 10.63 -19.48 13.54
N GLU A 321 11.92 -19.43 13.21
CA GLU A 321 12.68 -18.19 12.97
C GLU A 321 13.30 -18.18 11.56
N GLY A 322 12.48 -18.44 10.53
CA GLY A 322 12.90 -18.33 9.13
C GLY A 322 13.46 -19.63 8.56
N LYS A 323 12.79 -20.76 8.81
CA LYS A 323 13.14 -22.03 8.16
C LYS A 323 12.74 -22.03 6.69
N ALA A 324 13.65 -22.44 5.81
CA ALA A 324 13.37 -22.58 4.38
C ALA A 324 12.26 -23.63 4.15
N GLU A 325 11.12 -23.20 3.63
CA GLU A 325 9.93 -24.03 3.38
C GLU A 325 9.32 -23.67 2.02
N ARG A 326 10.16 -23.66 0.98
CA ARG A 326 9.75 -23.28 -0.38
C ARG A 326 8.57 -24.07 -0.92
N GLY A 327 8.59 -25.40 -0.80
CA GLY A 327 7.48 -26.23 -1.28
C GLY A 327 6.14 -25.88 -0.61
N LEU A 328 6.14 -25.55 0.67
CA LEU A 328 4.91 -25.13 1.37
C LEU A 328 4.49 -23.72 0.95
N PHE A 329 5.43 -22.81 0.74
CA PHE A 329 5.11 -21.47 0.25
C PHE A 329 4.49 -21.52 -1.15
N GLU A 330 5.04 -22.34 -2.05
CA GLU A 330 4.48 -22.58 -3.38
C GLU A 330 3.07 -23.19 -3.29
N GLU A 331 2.82 -24.14 -2.38
CA GLU A 331 1.48 -24.70 -2.15
C GLU A 331 0.48 -23.64 -1.64
N ARG A 332 0.91 -22.71 -0.79
CA ARG A 332 0.07 -21.56 -0.38
C ARG A 332 -0.28 -20.69 -1.57
N LEU A 333 0.75 -20.20 -2.28
CA LEU A 333 0.58 -19.27 -3.40
C LEU A 333 -0.23 -19.86 -4.55
N ARG A 334 -0.09 -21.17 -4.84
CA ARG A 334 -0.90 -21.87 -5.86
C ARG A 334 -2.41 -21.75 -5.61
N SER A 335 -2.80 -21.57 -4.36
CA SER A 335 -4.21 -21.56 -3.95
C SER A 335 -4.73 -20.17 -3.55
N VAL A 336 -3.89 -19.14 -3.63
CA VAL A 336 -4.30 -17.76 -3.36
C VAL A 336 -5.25 -17.31 -4.47
N GLN A 337 -6.45 -16.89 -4.09
CA GLN A 337 -7.44 -16.36 -5.01
C GLN A 337 -7.31 -14.85 -5.21
N ALA A 338 -6.81 -14.15 -4.18
CA ALA A 338 -6.50 -12.74 -4.29
C ALA A 338 -5.24 -12.34 -3.51
N VAL A 339 -4.45 -11.45 -4.12
CA VAL A 339 -3.31 -10.78 -3.52
C VAL A 339 -3.75 -9.42 -2.98
N ILE A 340 -3.42 -9.16 -1.73
CA ILE A 340 -3.87 -7.98 -0.97
C ILE A 340 -2.65 -7.18 -0.51
N GLN A 341 -2.64 -5.90 -0.88
CA GLN A 341 -1.70 -4.91 -0.38
C GLN A 341 -2.48 -3.72 0.17
N ASN A 342 -2.07 -3.23 1.35
CA ASN A 342 -2.65 -2.03 1.94
C ASN A 342 -1.70 -0.85 1.76
N GLN A 343 -2.26 0.32 1.46
CA GLN A 343 -1.60 1.62 1.50
C GLN A 343 -2.19 2.44 2.66
N ASP A 344 -1.33 2.86 3.58
CA ASP A 344 -1.76 3.47 4.84
C ASP A 344 -1.65 5.00 4.88
N ASN A 345 -1.14 5.65 3.84
CA ASN A 345 -0.81 7.07 3.87
C ASN A 345 -1.03 7.76 2.49
N ARG A 346 -0.96 9.09 2.45
CA ARG A 346 -1.15 9.90 1.21
C ARG A 346 0.10 10.63 0.76
N GLU A 347 1.17 10.54 1.53
CA GLU A 347 2.46 11.16 1.26
C GLU A 347 3.14 10.53 0.03
N HIS A 348 2.82 9.27 -0.28
CA HIS A 348 3.22 8.58 -1.50
C HIS A 348 2.10 7.66 -2.01
N ASP A 349 2.21 7.20 -3.25
CA ASP A 349 1.35 6.16 -3.84
C ASP A 349 2.15 4.96 -4.36
N LEU A 350 1.47 3.95 -4.91
CA LEU A 350 2.12 2.75 -5.45
C LEU A 350 3.14 3.03 -6.57
N LEU A 351 3.04 4.18 -7.26
CA LEU A 351 3.98 4.60 -8.30
C LEU A 351 4.98 5.65 -7.80
N ASP A 352 5.17 5.74 -6.48
CA ASP A 352 6.21 6.56 -5.82
C ASP A 352 7.15 5.70 -4.94
N SER A 353 6.96 4.38 -4.87
CA SER A 353 7.83 3.47 -4.12
C SER A 353 7.93 2.09 -4.78
N ASP A 354 9.15 1.59 -4.86
CA ASP A 354 9.49 0.30 -5.43
C ASP A 354 8.96 -0.89 -4.61
N ASP A 355 8.82 -0.75 -3.29
CA ASP A 355 8.37 -1.83 -2.42
C ASP A 355 6.99 -2.39 -2.82
N TYR A 356 6.08 -1.58 -3.35
CA TYR A 356 4.73 -2.04 -3.71
C TYR A 356 4.77 -3.09 -4.83
N TYR A 357 5.42 -2.82 -5.97
CA TYR A 357 5.50 -3.82 -7.05
C TYR A 357 6.32 -5.04 -6.62
N GLN A 358 7.32 -4.85 -5.75
CA GLN A 358 8.16 -5.94 -5.26
C GLN A 358 7.36 -6.95 -4.42
N PHE A 359 6.48 -6.47 -3.54
CA PHE A 359 5.67 -7.33 -2.67
C PHE A 359 4.35 -7.76 -3.30
N GLU A 360 3.54 -6.80 -3.76
CA GLU A 360 2.22 -7.02 -4.39
C GLU A 360 2.41 -7.67 -5.76
N GLY A 361 3.23 -7.07 -6.61
CA GLY A 361 3.51 -7.58 -7.94
C GLY A 361 4.27 -8.91 -7.92
N GLY A 362 5.27 -9.04 -7.06
CA GLY A 362 6.01 -10.29 -6.90
C GLY A 362 5.13 -11.45 -6.43
N MET A 363 4.20 -11.22 -5.50
CA MET A 363 3.25 -12.24 -5.06
C MET A 363 2.30 -12.63 -6.19
N ALA A 364 1.81 -11.66 -6.97
CA ALA A 364 0.93 -11.91 -8.09
C ALA A 364 1.64 -12.73 -9.18
N ALA A 365 2.87 -12.37 -9.56
CA ALA A 365 3.68 -13.10 -10.52
C ALA A 365 3.92 -14.56 -10.07
N ALA A 366 4.29 -14.76 -8.79
CA ALA A 366 4.52 -16.10 -8.25
C ALA A 366 3.23 -16.93 -8.20
N SER A 367 2.11 -16.34 -7.78
CA SER A 367 0.82 -17.04 -7.70
C SER A 367 0.30 -17.42 -9.09
N GLU A 368 0.42 -16.52 -10.07
CA GLU A 368 0.07 -16.77 -11.47
C GLU A 368 0.92 -17.90 -12.06
N GLN A 369 2.24 -17.85 -11.85
CA GLN A 369 3.18 -18.88 -12.34
C GLN A 369 2.87 -20.27 -11.77
N LEU A 370 2.46 -20.35 -10.50
CA LEU A 370 2.21 -21.61 -9.80
C LEU A 370 0.83 -22.21 -10.05
N SER A 371 -0.18 -21.36 -10.24
CA SER A 371 -1.58 -21.78 -10.45
C SER A 371 -1.97 -21.87 -11.93
N GLY A 372 -1.23 -21.18 -12.81
CA GLY A 372 -1.56 -21.02 -14.23
C GLY A 372 -2.62 -19.96 -14.52
N ALA A 373 -3.15 -19.28 -13.49
CA ALA A 373 -4.14 -18.22 -13.64
C ALA A 373 -3.79 -17.03 -12.76
N ARG A 374 -3.96 -15.81 -13.29
CA ARG A 374 -3.70 -14.59 -12.53
C ARG A 374 -4.72 -14.45 -11.38
N PRO A 375 -4.29 -14.30 -10.12
CA PRO A 375 -5.22 -14.03 -9.01
C PRO A 375 -5.80 -12.62 -9.14
N SER A 376 -6.92 -12.36 -8.48
CA SER A 376 -7.38 -10.98 -8.29
C SER A 376 -6.35 -10.22 -7.46
N ILE A 377 -6.14 -8.93 -7.76
CA ILE A 377 -5.18 -8.11 -7.02
C ILE A 377 -5.93 -6.90 -6.51
N TYR A 378 -5.97 -6.74 -5.18
CA TYR A 378 -6.64 -5.63 -4.53
C TYR A 378 -5.64 -4.75 -3.78
N HIS A 379 -5.71 -3.46 -4.08
CA HIS A 379 -4.92 -2.43 -3.44
C HIS A 379 -5.85 -1.60 -2.54
N ASN A 380 -5.76 -1.83 -1.24
CA ASN A 380 -6.66 -1.23 -0.27
C ASN A 380 -6.10 0.11 0.23
N ASP A 381 -6.92 1.16 0.22
CA ASP A 381 -6.55 2.47 0.74
C ASP A 381 -7.06 2.62 2.18
N HIS A 382 -6.13 2.60 3.15
CA HIS A 382 -6.36 2.82 4.59
C HIS A 382 -5.88 4.20 5.07
N SER A 383 -5.53 5.09 4.13
CA SER A 383 -5.03 6.43 4.47
C SER A 383 -6.07 7.33 5.14
N ARG A 384 -7.35 7.03 4.95
CA ARG A 384 -8.49 7.63 5.66
C ARG A 384 -9.14 6.55 6.54
N PRO A 385 -8.81 6.49 7.84
CA PRO A 385 -9.30 5.43 8.74
C PRO A 385 -10.83 5.32 8.80
N GLU A 386 -11.53 6.44 8.66
CA GLU A 386 -12.99 6.49 8.63
C GLU A 386 -13.59 5.83 7.38
N LYS A 387 -12.83 5.73 6.28
CA LYS A 387 -13.29 5.22 4.99
C LYS A 387 -12.18 4.42 4.28
N PRO A 388 -11.92 3.18 4.73
CA PRO A 388 -11.12 2.25 3.94
C PRO A 388 -11.80 1.99 2.60
N VAL A 389 -11.02 1.96 1.51
CA VAL A 389 -11.53 1.70 0.15
C VAL A 389 -10.80 0.51 -0.45
N ILE A 390 -11.56 -0.43 -1.03
CA ILE A 390 -11.03 -1.61 -1.71
C ILE A 390 -11.12 -1.37 -3.22
N ARG A 391 -9.98 -1.26 -3.89
CA ARG A 391 -9.88 -1.14 -5.35
C ARG A 391 -9.15 -2.34 -5.93
N SER A 392 -9.48 -2.70 -7.17
CA SER A 392 -8.55 -3.56 -7.92
C SER A 392 -7.25 -2.79 -8.20
N LEU A 393 -6.17 -3.51 -8.47
CA LEU A 393 -4.91 -2.89 -8.83
C LEU A 393 -5.04 -2.04 -10.10
N GLU A 394 -5.85 -2.47 -11.09
CA GLU A 394 -6.13 -1.69 -12.30
C GLU A 394 -6.82 -0.36 -12.00
N GLU A 395 -7.81 -0.38 -11.10
CA GLU A 395 -8.51 0.82 -10.65
C GLU A 395 -7.55 1.79 -9.95
N GLU A 396 -6.66 1.29 -9.09
CA GLU A 396 -5.69 2.13 -8.38
C GLU A 396 -4.59 2.68 -9.30
N ILE A 397 -4.03 1.87 -10.20
CA ILE A 397 -3.07 2.34 -11.23
C ILE A 397 -3.73 3.43 -12.08
N GLY A 398 -4.95 3.21 -12.57
CA GLY A 398 -5.67 4.20 -13.36
C GLY A 398 -5.92 5.49 -12.59
N ARG A 399 -6.31 5.38 -11.31
CA ARG A 399 -6.50 6.51 -10.40
C ARG A 399 -5.21 7.31 -10.22
N VAL A 400 -4.08 6.64 -9.95
CA VAL A 400 -2.80 7.30 -9.68
C VAL A 400 -2.21 7.91 -10.94
N VAL A 401 -2.30 7.22 -12.08
CA VAL A 401 -1.85 7.75 -13.37
C VAL A 401 -2.57 9.06 -13.67
N ARG A 402 -3.89 9.10 -13.53
CA ARG A 402 -4.69 10.31 -13.80
C ARG A 402 -4.57 11.36 -12.69
N GLY A 403 -4.59 10.93 -11.43
CA GLY A 403 -4.66 11.80 -10.26
C GLY A 403 -3.35 12.49 -9.93
N ARG A 404 -2.22 11.84 -10.25
CA ARG A 404 -0.88 12.33 -9.94
C ARG A 404 0.07 12.29 -11.15
N VAL A 405 0.36 11.12 -11.73
CA VAL A 405 1.42 10.93 -12.75
C VAL A 405 1.34 11.96 -13.87
N VAL A 406 0.20 12.00 -14.57
CA VAL A 406 0.00 12.90 -15.71
C VAL A 406 -0.77 14.16 -15.33
N ASN A 407 -0.91 14.44 -14.03
CA ASN A 407 -1.63 15.61 -13.56
C ASN A 407 -0.75 16.87 -13.71
N PRO A 408 -1.16 17.89 -14.48
CA PRO A 408 -0.36 19.10 -14.68
C PRO A 408 0.01 19.81 -13.37
N LYS A 409 -0.83 19.73 -12.33
CA LYS A 409 -0.53 20.30 -11.01
C LYS A 409 0.65 19.60 -10.33
N TRP A 410 0.72 18.27 -10.42
CA TRP A 410 1.83 17.51 -9.86
C TRP A 410 3.09 17.72 -10.68
N ILE A 411 3.01 17.66 -12.01
CA ILE A 411 4.12 17.90 -12.93
C ILE A 411 4.75 19.28 -12.67
N SER A 412 3.92 20.34 -12.70
CA SER A 412 4.37 21.70 -12.37
C SER A 412 4.85 21.83 -10.92
N GLY A 413 4.37 20.96 -10.03
CA GLY A 413 4.83 20.76 -8.67
C GLY A 413 6.29 20.35 -8.61
N VAL A 414 6.58 19.17 -9.14
CA VAL A 414 7.91 18.54 -9.10
C VAL A 414 8.93 19.30 -9.93
N MET A 415 8.53 19.92 -11.05
CA MET A 415 9.45 20.70 -11.89
C MET A 415 10.10 21.89 -11.17
N ARG A 416 9.49 22.40 -10.08
CA ARG A 416 10.12 23.45 -9.25
C ARG A 416 11.34 22.95 -8.47
N HIS A 417 11.56 21.64 -8.41
CA HIS A 417 12.62 20.99 -7.63
C HIS A 417 13.78 20.50 -8.48
N GLY A 418 13.92 20.98 -9.73
CA GLY A 418 15.10 20.78 -10.58
C GLY A 418 15.48 19.30 -10.74
N TYR A 419 16.74 18.98 -10.46
CA TYR A 419 17.29 17.62 -10.62
C TYR A 419 16.46 16.54 -9.92
N LYS A 420 16.05 16.78 -8.65
CA LYS A 420 15.28 15.80 -7.89
C LYS A 420 13.86 15.66 -8.44
N GLY A 421 13.25 16.75 -8.89
CA GLY A 421 11.95 16.73 -9.56
C GLY A 421 11.96 15.87 -10.82
N ALA A 422 13.00 15.99 -11.64
CA ALA A 422 13.21 15.13 -12.80
C ALA A 422 13.44 13.66 -12.42
N ALA A 423 14.17 13.39 -11.33
CA ALA A 423 14.36 12.03 -10.83
C ALA A 423 13.04 11.37 -10.36
N GLU A 424 12.11 12.12 -9.74
CA GLU A 424 10.79 11.59 -9.37
C GLU A 424 9.93 11.21 -10.59
N ILE A 425 10.04 12.00 -11.67
CA ILE A 425 9.36 11.70 -12.94
C ILE A 425 9.88 10.39 -13.52
N ALA A 426 11.20 10.19 -13.58
CA ALA A 426 11.80 8.97 -14.10
C ALA A 426 11.44 7.74 -13.24
N ALA A 427 11.60 7.84 -11.91
CA ALA A 427 11.28 6.76 -10.98
C ALA A 427 9.82 6.30 -11.08
N THR A 428 8.88 7.25 -11.26
CA THR A 428 7.46 6.92 -11.52
C THR A 428 7.30 5.99 -12.73
N VAL A 429 8.05 6.22 -13.81
CA VAL A 429 7.97 5.40 -15.04
C VAL A 429 8.58 4.02 -14.80
N ASP A 430 9.67 3.93 -14.03
CA ASP A 430 10.25 2.63 -13.64
C ASP A 430 9.25 1.80 -12.82
N TYR A 431 8.56 2.41 -11.85
CA TYR A 431 7.59 1.70 -11.02
C TYR A 431 6.36 1.27 -11.83
N LEU A 432 5.88 2.13 -12.75
CA LEU A 432 4.81 1.76 -13.67
C LEU A 432 5.23 0.57 -14.56
N PHE A 433 6.43 0.60 -15.11
CA PHE A 433 6.99 -0.52 -15.86
C PHE A 433 7.07 -1.80 -15.02
N ALA A 434 7.58 -1.71 -13.80
CA ALA A 434 7.76 -2.84 -12.91
C ALA A 434 6.41 -3.49 -12.53
N PHE A 435 5.37 -2.69 -12.30
CA PHE A 435 4.00 -3.19 -12.12
C PHE A 435 3.47 -3.90 -13.37
N SER A 436 3.74 -3.35 -14.57
CA SER A 436 3.38 -4.02 -15.83
C SER A 436 4.07 -5.38 -15.97
N ALA A 437 5.38 -5.43 -15.73
CA ALA A 437 6.19 -6.64 -15.81
C ALA A 437 5.71 -7.73 -14.84
N THR A 438 5.40 -7.35 -13.59
CA THR A 438 5.02 -8.28 -12.53
C THR A 438 3.55 -8.70 -12.55
N THR A 439 2.63 -7.82 -12.96
CA THR A 439 1.18 -8.09 -12.81
C THR A 439 0.39 -8.08 -14.11
N GLY A 440 0.85 -7.37 -15.14
CA GLY A 440 0.05 -7.07 -16.33
C GLY A 440 -1.16 -6.15 -16.07
N ALA A 441 -1.27 -5.51 -14.91
CA ALA A 441 -2.38 -4.61 -14.57
C ALA A 441 -2.28 -3.23 -15.27
N VAL A 442 -1.12 -2.89 -15.82
CA VAL A 442 -0.89 -1.62 -16.50
C VAL A 442 -1.37 -1.71 -17.94
N GLY A 443 -2.49 -1.05 -18.26
CA GLY A 443 -2.97 -0.95 -19.64
C GLY A 443 -2.14 -0.03 -20.54
N GLU A 444 -2.19 -0.25 -21.86
CA GLU A 444 -1.45 0.53 -22.87
C GLU A 444 -1.73 2.04 -22.80
N HIS A 445 -2.96 2.41 -22.44
CA HIS A 445 -3.37 3.81 -22.30
C HIS A 445 -2.68 4.53 -21.13
N HIS A 446 -2.14 3.80 -20.15
CA HIS A 446 -1.33 4.38 -19.08
C HIS A 446 0.05 4.78 -19.60
N PHE A 447 0.75 3.88 -20.30
CA PHE A 447 2.04 4.19 -20.94
C PHE A 447 1.90 5.30 -21.98
N GLU A 448 0.83 5.27 -22.79
CA GLU A 448 0.57 6.34 -23.75
C GLU A 448 0.38 7.69 -23.03
N ALA A 449 -0.36 7.74 -21.92
CA ALA A 449 -0.53 8.98 -21.16
C ALA A 449 0.80 9.50 -20.59
N VAL A 450 1.65 8.61 -20.09
CA VAL A 450 2.99 8.94 -19.58
C VAL A 450 3.89 9.48 -20.69
N TYR A 451 3.95 8.79 -21.84
CA TYR A 451 4.73 9.24 -23.00
C TYR A 451 4.28 10.63 -23.46
N GLN A 452 2.97 10.87 -23.58
CA GLN A 452 2.45 12.17 -23.96
C GLN A 452 2.83 13.27 -22.96
N ALA A 453 2.72 12.99 -21.66
CA ALA A 453 2.98 13.96 -20.61
C ALA A 453 4.47 14.27 -20.41
N PHE A 454 5.37 13.29 -20.55
CA PHE A 454 6.78 13.44 -20.15
C PHE A 454 7.76 13.53 -21.32
N VAL A 455 7.43 12.95 -22.47
CA VAL A 455 8.31 12.89 -23.65
C VAL A 455 7.80 13.79 -24.77
N ALA A 456 6.51 13.72 -25.08
CA ALA A 456 5.93 14.47 -26.19
C ALA A 456 5.69 15.95 -25.84
N ASP A 457 5.33 16.25 -24.58
CA ASP A 457 5.19 17.62 -24.11
C ASP A 457 6.55 18.35 -24.09
N PRO A 458 6.72 19.44 -24.88
CA PRO A 458 7.99 20.15 -24.94
C PRO A 458 8.42 20.76 -23.61
N GLY A 459 7.46 21.23 -22.80
CA GLY A 459 7.78 21.89 -21.53
C GLY A 459 8.38 20.93 -20.51
N VAL A 460 7.82 19.73 -20.40
CA VAL A 460 8.36 18.68 -19.51
C VAL A 460 9.65 18.10 -20.09
N ARG A 461 9.67 17.82 -21.38
CA ARG A 461 10.85 17.27 -22.07
C ARG A 461 12.06 18.19 -21.91
N ASP A 462 11.92 19.46 -22.24
CA ASP A 462 13.03 20.42 -22.22
C ASP A 462 13.52 20.64 -20.77
N PHE A 463 12.60 20.63 -19.79
CA PHE A 463 12.96 20.62 -18.36
C PHE A 463 13.79 19.39 -17.98
N MET A 464 13.38 18.18 -18.37
CA MET A 464 14.09 16.95 -18.04
C MET A 464 15.50 16.96 -18.61
N ILE A 465 15.65 17.37 -19.88
CA ILE A 465 16.94 17.51 -20.56
C ILE A 465 17.84 18.52 -19.83
N GLU A 466 17.29 19.69 -19.47
CA GLU A 466 18.07 20.74 -18.81
C GLU A 466 18.49 20.36 -17.38
N LYS A 467 17.58 19.76 -16.61
CA LYS A 467 17.76 19.57 -15.16
C LYS A 467 18.34 18.22 -14.79
N ASN A 468 18.07 17.16 -15.55
CA ASN A 468 18.58 15.82 -15.30
C ASN A 468 18.55 14.96 -16.59
N PRO A 469 19.48 15.17 -17.54
CA PRO A 469 19.49 14.46 -18.81
C PRO A 469 19.64 12.95 -18.64
N ALA A 470 20.38 12.50 -17.62
CA ALA A 470 20.54 11.07 -17.33
C ALA A 470 19.19 10.40 -16.97
N ALA A 471 18.38 11.04 -16.11
CA ALA A 471 17.05 10.53 -15.78
C ALA A 471 16.09 10.57 -16.99
N PHE A 472 16.27 11.53 -17.90
CA PHE A 472 15.50 11.57 -19.13
C PHE A 472 15.84 10.40 -20.06
N ASP A 473 17.14 10.12 -20.26
CA ASP A 473 17.60 9.00 -21.06
C ASP A 473 17.16 7.66 -20.47
N GLU A 474 17.29 7.47 -19.15
CA GLU A 474 16.81 6.27 -18.44
C GLU A 474 15.31 6.07 -18.59
N MET A 475 14.51 7.13 -18.42
CA MET A 475 13.06 7.07 -18.63
C MET A 475 12.71 6.67 -20.08
N LYS A 476 13.43 7.20 -21.07
CA LYS A 476 13.23 6.84 -22.48
C LYS A 476 13.62 5.38 -22.74
N GLU A 477 14.74 4.93 -22.20
CA GLU A 477 15.15 3.53 -22.27
C GLU A 477 14.11 2.60 -21.65
N ARG A 478 13.53 2.98 -20.52
CA ARG A 478 12.50 2.20 -19.85
C ARG A 478 11.22 2.10 -20.69
N LEU A 479 10.81 3.19 -21.33
CA LEU A 479 9.68 3.19 -22.26
C LEU A 479 9.96 2.35 -23.52
N LEU A 480 11.19 2.38 -24.05
CA LEU A 480 11.61 1.48 -25.13
C LEU A 480 11.58 0.02 -24.70
N GLU A 481 12.07 -0.27 -23.49
CA GLU A 481 12.03 -1.62 -22.93
C GLU A 481 10.59 -2.12 -22.80
N ALA A 482 9.65 -1.25 -22.42
CA ALA A 482 8.23 -1.58 -22.39
C ALA A 482 7.70 -1.99 -23.78
N ILE A 483 8.16 -1.32 -24.85
CA ILE A 483 7.81 -1.65 -26.24
C ILE A 483 8.46 -2.98 -26.64
N ASP A 484 9.75 -3.15 -26.39
CA ASP A 484 10.52 -4.34 -26.79
C ASP A 484 10.01 -5.61 -26.09
N ARG A 485 9.57 -5.48 -24.84
CA ARG A 485 8.94 -6.56 -24.07
C ARG A 485 7.44 -6.72 -24.32
N SER A 486 6.87 -5.96 -25.27
CA SER A 486 5.43 -5.98 -25.60
C SER A 486 4.51 -5.67 -24.41
N LEU A 487 5.00 -4.90 -23.43
CA LEU A 487 4.21 -4.35 -22.33
C LEU A 487 3.45 -3.09 -22.75
N TRP A 488 3.90 -2.43 -23.82
CA TRP A 488 3.25 -1.28 -24.41
C TRP A 488 3.31 -1.33 -25.94
N THR A 489 2.16 -1.21 -26.60
CA THR A 489 2.08 -0.89 -28.03
C THR A 489 1.76 0.59 -28.20
N PRO A 490 2.71 1.43 -28.66
CA PRO A 490 2.46 2.85 -28.88
C PRO A 490 1.42 3.09 -29.98
N ARG A 491 0.61 4.13 -29.83
CA ARG A 491 -0.34 4.52 -30.89
C ARG A 491 0.36 5.16 -32.09
N SER A 492 1.46 5.88 -31.84
CA SER A 492 2.25 6.52 -32.88
C SER A 492 3.39 5.63 -33.34
N ASN A 493 3.53 5.46 -34.66
CA ASN A 493 4.70 4.83 -35.27
C ASN A 493 5.98 5.64 -35.03
N SER A 494 5.88 6.95 -34.73
CA SER A 494 7.04 7.79 -34.42
C SER A 494 7.61 7.55 -33.03
N ALA A 495 6.79 7.06 -32.07
CA ALA A 495 7.16 7.01 -30.67
C ALA A 495 8.46 6.23 -30.44
N ARG A 496 8.65 5.12 -31.16
CA ARG A 496 9.87 4.32 -31.08
C ARG A 496 11.10 5.09 -31.57
N PHE A 497 10.97 5.91 -32.62
CA PHE A 497 12.06 6.75 -33.12
C PHE A 497 12.37 7.90 -32.17
N ASP A 498 11.33 8.54 -31.63
CA ASP A 498 11.47 9.63 -30.67
C ASP A 498 12.21 9.15 -29.40
N LEU A 499 11.85 7.96 -28.93
CA LEU A 499 12.47 7.32 -27.78
C LEU A 499 13.90 6.83 -28.07
N ALA A 500 14.20 6.35 -29.28
CA ALA A 500 15.54 5.87 -29.65
C ALA A 500 16.54 7.01 -29.94
N SER A 501 16.07 8.24 -30.17
CA SER A 501 16.96 9.38 -30.42
C SER A 501 17.76 9.74 -29.16
N THR A 502 19.09 9.58 -29.20
CA THR A 502 19.97 10.09 -28.13
C THR A 502 20.25 11.56 -28.39
N GLN A 503 20.04 12.43 -27.41
CA GLN A 503 20.49 13.81 -27.54
C GLN A 503 22.00 13.87 -27.31
N GLN A 504 22.77 14.09 -28.37
CA GLN A 504 24.17 14.47 -28.24
C GLN A 504 24.21 15.83 -27.55
N ILE A 505 24.64 15.84 -26.28
CA ILE A 505 25.07 17.08 -25.63
C ILE A 505 26.35 17.49 -26.35
N GLU A 506 26.25 18.40 -27.32
CA GLU A 506 27.41 19.17 -27.76
C GLU A 506 27.87 20.00 -26.56
N VAL A 507 28.77 19.43 -25.77
CA VAL A 507 29.53 20.16 -24.76
C VAL A 507 30.38 21.17 -25.51
N THR A 508 29.84 22.38 -25.70
CA THR A 508 30.62 23.51 -26.19
C THR A 508 31.60 23.87 -25.05
N GLN A 509 32.89 23.60 -25.28
CA GLN A 509 34.00 23.90 -24.37
C GLN A 509 34.14 25.39 -24.05
#